data_AF-A0A0Q8R1G5-F1
#
_entry.id   AF-A0A0Q8R1G5-F1
#
_cell.length_a   1.000
_cell.length_b   1.000
_cell.length_c   1.000
_cell.angle_alpha   90.00
_cell.angle_beta   90.00
_cell.angle_gamma   90.00
#
_symmetry.space_group_name_H-M   'P 1'
#
loop_
_entity.id
_entity.type
_entity.pdbx_description
1 polymer ?
#
loop_
_entity_poly.entity_id
_entity_poly.type
_entity_poly.pdbx_seq_one_letter_code
_entity_poly.pdbx_strand_id
1 'polypeptide(L)' 'MVATEPVLVELDNAACMKLAGRCTTLNHQSIVEDHYGEIVEVVERLYDEHAFDAQGSHEVPHILVTALDLG' A
#
# COMPACT_ATOMS: atom_id res chain seq x y z
N MET A 1 -9.19 4.74 23.69
CA MET A 1 -8.64 5.45 22.52
C MET A 1 -7.65 4.50 21.88
N VAL A 2 -7.95 3.94 20.71
CA VAL A 2 -6.90 3.28 19.92
C VAL A 2 -6.08 4.44 19.37
N ALA A 3 -4.84 4.58 19.85
CA ALA A 3 -3.88 5.50 19.27
C ALA A 3 -3.46 4.89 17.93
N THR A 4 -4.27 5.09 16.88
CA THR A 4 -3.87 4.74 15.53
C THR A 4 -2.98 5.87 15.04
N GLU A 5 -1.67 5.71 15.27
CA GLU A 5 -0.69 6.56 14.62
C GLU A 5 -0.89 6.43 13.10
N PRO A 6 -0.93 7.56 12.36
CA PRO A 6 -1.10 7.52 10.93
C PRO A 6 0.10 6.82 10.28
N VAL A 7 -0.17 5.90 9.36
CA VAL A 7 0.85 5.19 8.57
C VAL A 7 0.77 5.69 7.13
N LEU A 8 1.92 6.06 6.56
CA LEU A 8 2.02 6.38 5.15
C LEU A 8 2.14 5.08 4.35
N VAL A 9 1.24 4.90 3.38
CA VAL A 9 1.25 3.74 2.47
C VAL A 9 1.53 4.24 1.06
N GLU A 10 2.60 3.74 0.46
CA GLU A 10 2.94 3.96 -0.94
C GLU A 10 2.70 2.68 -1.73
N LEU A 11 2.14 2.81 -2.93
CA LEU A 11 2.07 1.71 -3.89
C LEU A 11 3.09 1.95 -4.99
N ASP A 12 3.93 0.95 -5.26
CA ASP A 12 4.80 1.02 -6.42
C ASP A 12 3.98 0.93 -7.72
N ASN A 13 4.55 1.45 -8.81
CA ASN A 13 3.83 1.49 -10.09
C ASN A 13 3.55 0.06 -10.61
N ALA A 14 4.38 -0.92 -10.26
CA ALA A 14 4.17 -2.31 -10.64
C ALA A 14 2.95 -2.92 -9.93
N ALA A 15 2.72 -2.59 -8.65
CA ALA A 15 1.56 -2.97 -7.86
C ALA A 15 0.30 -2.35 -8.47
N CYS A 16 0.35 -1.06 -8.80
CA CYS A 16 -0.76 -0.39 -9.48
C CYS A 16 -1.12 -1.07 -10.81
N MET A 17 -0.10 -1.44 -11.61
CA MET A 17 -0.32 -2.17 -12.86
C MET A 17 -0.82 -3.61 -12.65
N LYS A 18 -0.45 -4.26 -11.54
CA LYS A 18 -0.92 -5.59 -11.18
C LYS A 18 -2.39 -5.57 -10.77
N LEU A 19 -2.79 -4.59 -9.95
CA LEU A 19 -4.17 -4.37 -9.52
C LEU A 19 -5.08 -4.00 -10.70
N ALA A 20 -4.67 -3.03 -11.53
CA ALA A 20 -5.45 -2.57 -12.67
C ALA A 20 -5.64 -3.61 -13.79
N GLY A 21 -4.86 -4.70 -13.76
CA GLY A 21 -4.74 -5.63 -14.87
C GLY A 21 -4.01 -5.02 -16.08
N ARG A 22 -3.56 -5.89 -17.00
CA ARG A 22 -2.68 -5.54 -18.14
C ARG A 22 -3.20 -4.48 -19.12
N CYS A 23 -4.44 -3.98 -19.00
CA CYS A 23 -5.15 -3.38 -20.13
C CYS A 23 -5.78 -2.00 -19.93
N THR A 24 -5.58 -1.29 -18.83
CA THR A 24 -6.27 -0.01 -18.66
C THR A 24 -5.37 1.10 -18.17
N THR A 25 -5.29 2.15 -18.99
CA THR A 25 -4.97 3.53 -18.59
C THR A 25 -6.06 4.00 -17.63
N LEU A 26 -6.05 3.52 -16.40
CA LEU A 26 -6.94 4.00 -15.35
C LEU A 26 -6.12 4.85 -14.39
N ASN A 27 -6.72 5.99 -14.05
CA ASN A 27 -6.23 6.93 -13.07
C ASN A 27 -5.80 6.17 -11.79
N HIS A 28 -4.57 6.37 -11.31
CA HIS A 28 -4.05 5.74 -10.10
C HIS A 28 -5.00 5.87 -8.90
N GLN A 29 -5.71 6.99 -8.82
CA GLN A 29 -6.70 7.21 -7.77
C GLN A 29 -7.88 6.22 -7.85
N SER A 30 -8.36 5.91 -9.06
CA SER A 30 -9.44 4.93 -9.25
C SER A 30 -8.99 3.51 -8.90
N ILE A 31 -7.72 3.17 -9.17
CA ILE A 31 -7.16 1.85 -8.80
C ILE A 31 -7.13 1.67 -7.28
N VAL A 32 -6.73 2.70 -6.53
CA VAL A 32 -6.70 2.66 -5.06
C VAL A 32 -8.11 2.52 -4.49
N GLU A 33 -9.09 3.23 -5.06
CA GLU A 33 -10.49 3.13 -4.61
C GLU A 33 -11.10 1.75 -4.92
N ASP A 34 -10.90 1.25 -6.14
CA ASP A 34 -11.45 -0.03 -6.60
C ASP A 34 -10.85 -1.25 -5.86
N HIS A 35 -9.58 -1.13 -5.44
CA HIS A 35 -8.82 -2.20 -4.76
C HIS A 35 -8.49 -1.88 -3.30
N TYR A 36 -9.19 -0.91 -2.69
CA TYR A 36 -8.85 -0.44 -1.34
C TYR A 36 -8.81 -1.57 -0.30
N GLY A 37 -9.75 -2.51 -0.38
CA GLY A 37 -9.79 -3.67 0.54
C GLY A 37 -8.56 -4.56 0.43
N GLU A 38 -8.14 -4.90 -0.79
CA GLU A 38 -6.96 -5.74 -1.06
C GLU A 38 -5.67 -5.04 -0.59
N ILE A 39 -5.58 -3.72 -0.82
CA ILE A 39 -4.46 -2.90 -0.36
C ILE A 39 -4.40 -2.90 1.16
N VAL A 40 -5.53 -2.71 1.84
CA VAL A 40 -5.59 -2.71 3.32
C VAL A 40 -5.17 -4.05 3.90
N GLU A 41 -5.64 -5.17 3.36
CA GLU A 41 -5.25 -6.51 3.83
C GLU A 41 -3.73 -6.73 3.75
N VAL A 42 -3.11 -6.28 2.65
CA VAL A 42 -1.65 -6.37 2.49
C VAL A 42 -0.93 -5.42 3.45
N VAL A 43 -1.42 -4.19 3.63
CA VAL A 43 -0.84 -3.22 4.56
C VAL A 43 -0.90 -3.72 6.00
N GLU A 44 -2.03 -4.27 6.44
CA GLU A 44 -2.20 -4.84 7.78
C GLU A 44 -1.20 -6.00 8.00
N ARG A 45 -1.08 -6.89 7.01
CA ARG A 45 -0.10 -7.99 7.05
C ARG A 45 1.34 -7.47 7.16
N LEU A 46 1.72 -6.50 6.32
CA LEU A 46 3.07 -5.92 6.34
C LEU A 46 3.35 -5.16 7.63
N TYR A 47 2.33 -4.51 8.21
CA TYR A 47 2.43 -3.85 9.50
C TYR A 47 2.70 -4.85 10.63
N ASP A 48 1.95 -5.96 10.67
CA ASP A 48 2.14 -7.03 11.66
C ASP A 48 3.53 -7.70 11.54
N GLU A 49 4.02 -7.85 10.30
CA GLU A 49 5.36 -8.35 10.00
C GLU A 49 6.48 -7.36 10.36
N HIS A 50 6.14 -6.15 10.83
CA HIS A 50 7.06 -5.04 11.06
C HIS A 50 7.89 -4.67 9.81
N ALA A 51 7.32 -4.87 8.63
CA ALA A 51 7.93 -4.59 7.33
C ALA A 51 7.74 -3.11 6.92
N PHE A 52 7.95 -2.19 7.86
CA PHE A 52 7.83 -0.76 7.64
C PHE A 52 9.13 -0.03 8.01
N ASP A 53 9.46 1.01 7.24
CA ASP A 53 10.57 1.89 7.58
C ASP A 53 10.09 2.93 8.60
N ALA A 54 10.48 2.74 9.86
CA ALA A 54 10.23 3.70 10.93
C ALA A 54 11.33 4.77 11.06
N GLN A 55 12.40 4.69 10.25
CA GLN A 55 13.58 5.57 10.30
C GLN A 55 13.81 6.41 9.03
N GLY A 56 12.95 6.29 8.01
CA GLY A 56 13.04 7.04 6.77
C GLY A 56 12.82 8.56 6.94
N SER A 57 13.04 9.34 5.88
CA SER A 57 12.85 10.81 5.85
C SER A 57 11.42 11.31 6.13
N HIS A 58 10.51 10.42 6.54
CA HIS A 58 9.10 10.71 6.80
C HIS A 58 8.87 10.72 8.31
N GLU A 59 8.10 11.69 8.80
CA GLU A 59 7.78 11.85 10.23
C GLU A 59 6.81 10.76 10.75
N VAL A 60 6.42 9.80 9.89
CA VAL A 60 5.44 8.75 10.16
C VAL A 60 5.93 7.40 9.62
N PRO A 61 5.52 6.26 10.23
CA PRO A 61 5.85 4.94 9.71
C PRO A 61 5.45 4.79 8.24
N HIS A 62 6.34 4.21 7.45
CA HIS A 62 6.17 4.11 6.00
C HIS A 62 6.16 2.66 5.52
N ILE A 63 5.09 2.27 4.80
CA ILE A 63 4.94 0.96 4.15
C ILE A 63 4.94 1.17 2.64
N LEU A 64 5.85 0.49 1.95
CA LEU A 64 5.86 0.37 0.50
C LEU A 64 5.22 -0.97 0.10
N VAL A 65 4.07 -0.91 -0.56
CA VAL A 65 3.39 -2.07 -1.15
C VAL A 65 3.89 -2.27 -2.57
N THR A 66 4.47 -3.44 -2.85
CA THR A 66 4.99 -3.81 -4.16
C THR A 66 4.13 -4.86 -4.85
N ALA A 67 4.35 -5.05 -6.15
CA ALA A 67 3.69 -6.10 -6.92
C ALA A 67 3.92 -7.53 -6.39
N LEU A 68 4.95 -7.74 -5.56
CA LEU A 68 5.23 -9.05 -4.93
C LEU A 68 4.35 -9.30 -3.71
N ASP A 69 3.88 -8.24 -3.07
CA ASP A 69 3.08 -8.31 -1.83
C ASP A 69 1.60 -8.58 -2.09
N LEU A 70 1.14 -8.20 -3.29
CA LEU A 70 -0.19 -8.48 -3.83
C LEU A 70 -0.19 -9.89 -4.42
N GLY A 71 -0.83 -10.88 -3.78
CA GLY A 71 -0.72 -12.32 -4.11
C GLY A 71 -2.04 -12.99 -4.37
#